data_AF-A0A934EYK1-F1
#
_entry.id   AF-A0A934EYK1-F1
#
_cell.length_a   1.000
_cell.length_b   1.000
_cell.length_c   1.000
_cell.angle_alpha   90.00
_cell.angle_beta   90.00
_cell.angle_gamma   90.00
#
_symmetry.space_group_name_H-M   'P 1'
#
loop_
_entity.id
_entity.type
_entity.pdbx_description
1 polymer ?
#
loop_
_entity_poly.entity_id
_entity_poly.type
_entity_poly.pdbx_seq_one_letter_code
_entity_poly.pdbx_strand_id
1 'polypeptide(L)'
;MFLRPCNRSVSCLHTAYVLRKEKGFFQLTVFWLLGDQFLKIWHDYYPDDLIICAKAGLDSLFADADSGRDRHRKMESGVRQKAHARDLKPTAQMDKKKVSVHVVVFTKWGGFSRRSLVFQRTAPHRLLVGYSKELVRYDCGWKY
;
A
#
# COMPACT_ATOMS: atom_id res chain seq x y z
N MET A 1 -35.59 15.48 23.49
CA MET A 1 -34.59 14.62 22.81
C MET A 1 -34.64 14.98 21.33
N PHE A 2 -33.74 15.87 20.87
CA PHE A 2 -33.74 16.36 19.49
C PHE A 2 -32.41 15.96 18.84
N LEU A 3 -32.48 15.05 17.86
CA LEU A 3 -31.38 14.79 16.94
C LEU A 3 -31.30 15.98 15.97
N ARG A 4 -30.20 16.74 16.03
CA ARG A 4 -29.91 17.75 15.01
C ARG A 4 -29.30 17.06 13.77
N PRO A 5 -29.69 17.45 12.55
CA PRO A 5 -29.10 16.92 11.33
C PRO A 5 -27.68 17.47 11.15
N CYS A 6 -26.68 16.59 11.11
CA CYS A 6 -25.31 16.95 10.77
C CYS A 6 -25.20 17.08 9.24
N ASN A 7 -25.05 18.32 8.78
CA ASN A 7 -24.98 18.66 7.37
C ASN A 7 -23.55 18.46 6.85
N ARG A 8 -23.35 17.37 6.10
CA ARG A 8 -22.35 17.15 5.03
C ARG A 8 -20.95 17.76 5.20
N SER A 9 -20.07 17.04 5.91
CA SER A 9 -18.63 16.97 5.66
C SER A 9 -18.09 15.73 6.37
N VAL A 10 -17.23 14.93 5.74
CA VAL A 10 -16.62 13.69 6.29
C VAL A 10 -15.62 14.01 7.45
N SER A 11 -15.61 15.23 7.97
CA SER A 11 -14.76 15.71 9.07
C SER A 11 -14.96 15.01 10.43
N CYS A 12 -15.89 14.06 10.55
CA CYS A 12 -16.32 13.53 11.83
C CYS A 12 -15.44 12.37 12.38
N LEU A 13 -14.55 11.78 11.58
CA LEU A 13 -13.70 10.67 12.03
C LEU A 13 -12.45 11.18 12.76
N HIS A 14 -12.67 11.70 13.97
CA HIS A 14 -11.62 12.35 14.78
C HIS A 14 -10.55 11.37 15.28
N THR A 15 -10.87 10.08 15.44
CA THR A 15 -9.93 9.08 15.96
C THR A 15 -10.34 7.68 15.50
N ALA A 16 -9.43 7.00 14.79
CA ALA A 16 -9.51 5.55 14.61
C ALA A 16 -8.63 4.88 15.68
N TYR A 17 -9.22 3.94 16.43
CA TYR A 17 -8.45 3.16 17.40
C TYR A 17 -7.77 2.00 16.69
N VAL A 18 -6.45 1.99 16.76
CA VAL A 18 -5.61 0.91 16.21
C VAL A 18 -5.09 0.08 17.37
N LEU A 19 -5.11 -1.24 17.24
CA LEU A 19 -4.45 -2.11 18.20
C LEU A 19 -2.98 -1.71 18.29
N ARG A 20 -2.50 -1.29 19.47
CA ARG A 20 -1.13 -0.79 19.68
C ARG A 20 -0.06 -1.90 19.66
N LYS A 21 -0.13 -2.78 18.66
CA LYS A 21 0.80 -3.86 18.33
C LYS A 21 1.18 -3.74 16.86
N GLU A 22 2.27 -4.39 16.45
CA GLU A 22 2.78 -4.39 15.08
C GLU A 22 1.70 -4.62 14.01
N LYS A 23 0.84 -5.63 14.21
CA LYS A 23 -0.25 -5.96 13.28
C LYS A 23 -1.27 -4.82 13.11
N GLY A 24 -1.54 -4.05 14.16
CA GLY A 24 -2.46 -2.91 14.05
C GLY A 24 -1.87 -1.79 13.21
N PHE A 25 -0.58 -1.47 13.39
CA PHE A 25 0.09 -0.46 12.55
C PHE A 25 0.29 -0.94 11.11
N PHE A 26 0.44 -2.24 10.87
CA PHE A 26 0.37 -2.80 9.53
C PHE A 26 -1.01 -2.57 8.90
N GLN A 27 -2.10 -2.87 9.61
CA GLN A 27 -3.46 -2.59 9.11
C GLN A 27 -3.67 -1.10 8.83
N LEU A 28 -3.22 -0.20 9.72
CA LEU A 28 -3.26 1.24 9.49
C LEU A 28 -2.49 1.64 8.22
N THR A 29 -1.33 1.02 7.98
CA THR A 29 -0.54 1.24 6.76
C THR A 29 -1.27 0.79 5.50
N VAL A 30 -1.93 -0.36 5.55
CA VAL A 30 -2.77 -0.86 4.44
C VAL A 30 -3.89 0.14 4.13
N PHE A 31 -4.61 0.61 5.16
CA PHE A 31 -5.65 1.63 4.97
C PHE A 31 -5.09 2.94 4.41
N TRP A 32 -3.92 3.38 4.86
CA TRP A 32 -3.32 4.62 4.40
C TRP A 32 -2.89 4.55 2.93
N LEU A 33 -2.34 3.41 2.50
CA LEU A 33 -1.86 3.23 1.12
C LEU A 33 -2.97 2.89 0.13
N LEU A 34 -3.95 2.07 0.54
CA LEU A 34 -4.98 1.55 -0.36
C LEU A 34 -6.34 2.25 -0.19
N GLY A 35 -6.49 3.14 0.80
CA GLY A 35 -7.75 3.83 1.09
C GLY A 35 -8.29 4.59 -0.12
N ASP A 36 -7.42 5.28 -0.85
CA ASP A 36 -7.79 6.04 -2.04
C ASP A 36 -8.22 5.13 -3.22
N GLN A 37 -7.89 3.84 -3.18
CA GLN A 37 -8.28 2.88 -4.20
C GLN A 37 -9.65 2.23 -3.93
N PHE A 38 -10.15 2.32 -2.70
CA PHE A 38 -11.40 1.66 -2.28
C PHE A 38 -12.61 2.05 -3.14
N LEU A 39 -12.65 3.29 -3.65
CA LEU A 39 -13.74 3.80 -4.48
C LEU A 39 -13.44 3.78 -5.99
N LYS A 40 -12.25 3.32 -6.41
CA LYS A 40 -11.81 3.38 -7.82
C LYS A 40 -12.22 2.18 -8.66
N ILE A 41 -12.82 1.15 -8.05
CA ILE A 41 -13.20 -0.09 -8.75
C ILE A 41 -14.29 0.11 -9.81
N TRP A 42 -15.16 1.12 -9.66
CA TRP A 42 -16.30 1.32 -10.54
C TRP A 42 -16.06 2.32 -11.68
N HIS A 43 -15.23 3.35 -11.48
CA HIS A 43 -15.04 4.42 -12.47
C HIS A 43 -13.75 4.34 -13.28
N ASP A 44 -12.72 3.72 -12.74
CA ASP A 44 -11.39 3.75 -13.36
C ASP A 44 -10.83 2.35 -13.64
N TYR A 45 -11.32 1.28 -12.99
CA TYR A 45 -10.73 -0.06 -13.13
C TYR A 45 -9.19 -0.07 -12.94
N TYR A 46 -8.68 0.84 -12.09
CA TYR A 46 -7.26 0.95 -11.80
C TYR A 46 -6.98 0.78 -10.30
N PRO A 47 -7.27 -0.40 -9.68
CA PRO A 47 -6.48 -0.78 -8.54
C PRO A 47 -5.02 -0.92 -9.04
N ASP A 48 -4.19 0.03 -8.64
CA ASP A 48 -2.82 0.18 -9.12
C ASP A 48 -1.81 -0.26 -8.06
N ASP A 49 -1.87 0.30 -6.85
CA ASP A 49 -0.97 -0.15 -5.79
C ASP A 49 -1.41 -1.49 -5.21
N LEU A 50 -0.51 -2.47 -5.24
CA LEU A 50 -0.65 -3.77 -4.62
C LEU A 50 0.42 -3.96 -3.55
N ILE A 51 0.01 -4.23 -2.30
CA ILE A 51 0.94 -4.55 -1.21
C ILE A 51 1.35 -6.02 -1.32
N ILE A 52 2.64 -6.28 -1.52
CA ILE A 52 3.18 -7.63 -1.68
C ILE A 52 3.89 -8.04 -0.39
N CYS A 53 3.30 -8.99 0.35
CA CYS A 53 3.83 -9.43 1.65
C CYS A 53 4.66 -10.73 1.59
N ALA A 54 4.56 -11.48 0.49
CA ALA A 54 5.14 -12.82 0.36
C ALA A 54 5.33 -13.22 -1.11
N LYS A 55 6.11 -14.28 -1.34
CA LYS A 55 6.41 -14.82 -2.68
C LYS A 55 5.14 -15.28 -3.40
N ALA A 56 4.22 -15.96 -2.70
CA ALA A 56 2.94 -16.35 -3.28
C ALA A 56 2.15 -15.17 -3.86
N GLY A 57 2.13 -14.02 -3.19
CA GLY A 57 1.47 -12.81 -3.72
C GLY A 57 2.19 -12.22 -4.93
N LEU A 58 3.52 -12.32 -4.98
CA LEU A 58 4.32 -11.95 -6.15
C LEU A 58 4.04 -12.89 -7.34
N ASP A 59 3.92 -14.19 -7.09
CA ASP A 59 3.62 -15.20 -8.09
C ASP A 59 2.22 -15.00 -8.68
N SER A 60 1.23 -14.72 -7.83
CA SER A 60 -0.13 -14.35 -8.29
C SER A 60 -0.12 -13.11 -9.17
N LEU A 61 0.65 -12.08 -8.79
CA LEU A 61 0.81 -10.87 -9.60
C LEU A 61 1.38 -11.21 -11.00
N PHE A 62 2.38 -12.08 -11.09
CA PHE A 62 2.94 -12.49 -12.37
C PHE A 62 1.98 -13.34 -13.20
N ALA A 63 1.22 -14.24 -12.57
CA ALA A 63 0.21 -15.05 -13.24
C ALA A 63 -0.91 -14.16 -13.83
N ASP A 64 -1.36 -13.15 -13.10
CA ASP A 64 -2.37 -12.20 -13.58
C ASP A 64 -1.84 -11.31 -14.71
N ALA A 65 -0.57 -10.90 -14.63
CA ALA A 65 0.10 -10.19 -15.73
C ALA A 65 0.19 -11.05 -17.00
N ASP A 66 0.51 -12.35 -16.86
CA ASP A 66 0.62 -13.28 -17.97
C ASP A 66 -0.74 -13.66 -18.58
N SER A 67 -1.81 -13.63 -17.79
CA SER A 67 -3.15 -13.97 -18.27
C SER A 67 -3.77 -12.88 -19.14
N GLY A 68 -3.17 -11.68 -19.21
CA GLY A 68 -3.66 -10.55 -19.99
C GLY A 68 -4.98 -9.95 -19.49
N ARG A 69 -5.48 -10.38 -18.34
CA ARG A 69 -6.79 -9.96 -17.78
C ARG A 69 -6.78 -8.49 -17.37
N ASP A 70 -5.62 -8.00 -16.96
CA ASP A 70 -5.47 -6.72 -16.30
C ASP A 70 -4.76 -5.67 -17.19
N ARG A 71 -4.77 -5.91 -18.51
CA ARG A 71 -4.30 -5.02 -19.62
C ARG A 71 -2.95 -4.33 -19.45
N HIS A 72 -2.14 -4.70 -18.47
CA HIS A 72 -0.79 -4.18 -18.29
C HIS A 72 0.22 -5.05 -19.04
N ARG A 73 1.32 -4.42 -19.47
CA ARG A 73 2.38 -5.10 -20.21
C ARG A 73 2.96 -6.25 -19.39
N LYS A 74 3.30 -7.34 -20.08
CA LYS A 74 3.99 -8.47 -19.45
C LYS A 74 5.34 -8.01 -18.91
N MET A 75 5.59 -8.25 -17.61
CA MET A 75 6.90 -7.97 -17.01
C MET A 75 7.99 -8.86 -17.59
N GLU A 76 9.10 -8.24 -17.97
CA GLU A 76 10.30 -8.92 -18.46
C GLU A 76 10.90 -9.86 -17.39
N SER A 77 11.53 -10.95 -17.83
CA SER A 77 12.11 -11.97 -16.95
C SER A 77 13.12 -11.38 -15.95
N GLY A 78 13.92 -10.40 -16.37
CA GLY A 78 14.88 -9.71 -15.50
C GLY A 78 14.21 -8.90 -14.37
N VAL A 79 13.05 -8.29 -14.62
CA VAL A 79 12.27 -7.59 -13.58
C VAL A 79 11.74 -8.60 -12.57
N ARG A 80 11.20 -9.73 -13.05
CA ARG A 80 10.68 -10.81 -12.20
C ARG A 80 11.75 -11.40 -11.29
N GLN A 81 12.93 -11.72 -11.84
CA GLN A 81 14.06 -12.24 -11.06
C GLN A 81 14.50 -11.24 -9.98
N LYS A 82 14.64 -9.96 -10.33
CA LYS A 82 14.99 -8.90 -9.38
C LYS A 82 13.95 -8.77 -8.27
N ALA A 83 12.65 -8.86 -8.59
CA ALA A 83 11.58 -8.82 -7.61
C ALA A 83 11.58 -10.07 -6.70
N HIS A 84 11.81 -11.26 -7.27
CA HIS A 84 11.98 -12.51 -6.51
C HIS A 84 13.19 -12.47 -5.57
N ALA A 85 14.25 -11.73 -5.88
CA ALA A 85 15.38 -11.57 -4.98
C ALA A 85 15.11 -10.61 -3.81
N ARG A 86 14.00 -9.87 -3.79
CA ARG A 86 13.69 -8.91 -2.71
C ARG A 86 13.11 -9.60 -1.48
N ASP A 87 13.43 -9.07 -0.30
CA ASP A 87 12.67 -9.37 0.92
C ASP A 87 11.31 -8.69 0.87
N LEU A 88 10.23 -9.48 0.87
CA LEU A 88 8.86 -8.98 0.74
C LEU A 88 8.15 -8.86 2.10
N LYS A 89 8.77 -9.36 3.17
CA LYS A 89 8.13 -9.44 4.48
C LYS A 89 7.83 -8.02 4.99
N PRO A 90 6.59 -7.72 5.38
CA PRO A 90 6.29 -6.45 6.03
C PRO A 90 6.93 -6.44 7.41
N THR A 91 7.48 -5.29 7.80
CA THR A 91 8.09 -5.11 9.12
C THR A 91 7.47 -3.90 9.82
N ALA A 92 7.19 -4.02 11.11
CA ALA A 92 6.79 -2.90 11.95
C ALA A 92 7.76 -2.82 13.13
N GLN A 93 8.51 -1.73 13.21
CA GLN A 93 9.44 -1.45 14.29
C GLN A 93 8.81 -0.44 15.23
N MET A 94 8.68 -0.80 16.51
CA MET A 94 8.00 0.01 17.50
C MET A 94 9.01 0.59 18.49
N ASP A 95 9.06 1.91 18.61
CA ASP A 95 9.79 2.60 19.68
C ASP A 95 8.81 3.20 20.71
N LYS A 96 9.30 3.99 21.67
CA LYS A 96 8.45 4.59 22.72
C LYS A 96 7.42 5.60 22.18
N LYS A 97 7.74 6.35 21.12
CA LYS A 97 6.96 7.48 20.59
C LYS A 97 6.45 7.25 19.16
N LYS A 98 7.07 6.38 18.38
CA LYS A 98 6.81 6.18 16.95
C LYS A 98 6.76 4.70 16.58
N VAL A 99 6.16 4.44 15.43
CA VAL A 99 6.15 3.12 14.79
C VAL A 99 6.51 3.30 13.32
N SER A 100 7.53 2.60 12.86
CA SER A 100 7.96 2.59 11.46
C SER A 100 7.49 1.29 10.81
N VAL A 101 6.65 1.41 9.78
CA VAL A 101 6.14 0.27 9.02
C VAL A 101 6.73 0.30 7.62
N HIS A 102 7.28 -0.83 7.19
CA HIS A 102 7.86 -0.99 5.87
C HIS A 102 7.13 -2.10 5.12
N VAL A 103 6.69 -1.80 3.90
CA VAL A 103 5.99 -2.75 3.02
C VAL A 103 6.51 -2.63 1.60
N VAL A 104 6.46 -3.72 0.83
CA VAL A 104 6.67 -3.66 -0.62
C VAL A 104 5.35 -3.36 -1.30
N VAL A 105 5.38 -2.39 -2.21
CA VAL A 105 4.26 -2.04 -3.07
C VAL A 105 4.69 -2.24 -4.52
N PHE A 106 3.83 -2.89 -5.29
CA PHE A 106 3.91 -2.91 -6.74
C PHE A 106 2.90 -1.92 -7.33
N THR A 107 3.29 -1.20 -8.37
CA THR A 107 2.38 -0.42 -9.22
C THR A 107 2.59 -0.76 -10.68
N LYS A 108 1.52 -0.68 -11.48
CA LYS A 108 1.56 -0.96 -12.93
C LYS A 108 2.34 0.10 -13.70
N TRP A 109 2.54 1.28 -13.11
CA TRP A 109 3.25 2.40 -13.76
C TRP A 109 4.75 2.46 -13.45
N GLY A 110 5.18 1.99 -12.27
CA GLY A 110 6.55 2.17 -11.79
C GLY A 110 7.24 0.89 -11.31
N GLY A 111 6.51 -0.19 -11.09
CA GLY A 111 7.05 -1.44 -10.58
C GLY A 111 7.10 -1.47 -9.07
N PHE A 112 8.20 -2.00 -8.52
CA PHE A 112 8.31 -2.33 -7.11
C PHE A 112 9.01 -1.25 -6.31
N SER A 113 8.41 -0.81 -5.22
CA SER A 113 8.98 0.14 -4.27
C SER A 113 8.81 -0.33 -2.83
N ARG A 114 9.72 0.10 -1.95
CA ARG A 114 9.55 0.00 -0.49
C ARG A 114 8.87 1.27 -0.02
N ARG A 115 7.67 1.14 0.54
CA ARG A 115 7.01 2.22 1.28
C ARG A 115 7.40 2.11 2.74
N SER A 116 7.86 3.23 3.30
CA SER A 116 8.23 3.35 4.72
C SER A 116 7.41 4.45 5.35
N LEU A 117 6.47 4.08 6.22
CA LEU A 117 5.56 5.02 6.87
C LEU A 117 5.88 5.06 8.37
N VAL A 118 6.02 6.26 8.91
CA VAL A 118 6.30 6.48 10.33
C VAL A 118 5.10 7.14 10.97
N PHE A 119 4.49 6.44 11.93
CA PHE A 119 3.33 6.91 12.66
C PHE A 119 3.71 7.31 14.09
N GLN A 120 2.95 8.26 14.64
CA GLN A 120 2.95 8.49 16.09
C GLN A 120 2.37 7.25 16.80
N ARG A 121 3.04 6.76 17.85
CA ARG A 121 2.60 5.57 18.57
C ARG A 121 1.39 5.82 19.46
N THR A 122 1.23 7.04 19.98
CA THR A 122 0.05 7.42 20.77
C THR A 122 -1.08 7.85 19.85
N ALA A 123 -2.32 7.51 20.23
CA ALA A 123 -3.51 8.01 19.55
C ALA A 123 -3.45 9.55 19.47
N PRO A 124 -3.82 10.17 18.34
CA PRO A 124 -4.58 9.60 17.21
C PRO A 124 -3.73 8.97 16.09
N HIS A 125 -2.52 8.47 16.37
CA HIS A 125 -1.68 7.71 15.43
C HIS A 125 -1.38 8.40 14.09
N ARG A 126 -1.10 9.71 14.14
CA ARG A 126 -0.84 10.53 12.94
C ARG A 126 0.34 9.98 12.14
N LEU A 127 0.22 9.99 10.81
CA LEU A 127 1.38 9.82 9.93
C LEU A 127 2.30 11.02 10.13
N LEU A 128 3.56 10.76 10.47
CA LEU A 128 4.59 11.77 10.65
C LEU A 128 5.40 11.96 9.37
N VAL A 129 5.72 10.86 8.69
CA VAL A 129 6.46 10.90 7.43
C VAL A 129 6.24 9.61 6.61
N GLY A 130 6.27 9.74 5.29
CA GLY A 130 6.24 8.64 4.34
C GLY A 130 7.38 8.75 3.35
N TYR A 131 8.07 7.63 3.10
CA TYR A 131 9.14 7.54 2.10
C TYR A 131 8.85 6.43 1.10
N SER A 132 9.30 6.63 -0.13
CA SER A 132 9.30 5.62 -1.18
C SER A 132 10.72 5.40 -1.68
N LYS A 133 11.15 4.14 -1.73
CA LYS A 133 12.42 3.75 -2.36
C LYS A 133 12.14 2.76 -3.47
N GLU A 134 12.53 3.08 -4.69
CA GLU A 134 12.46 2.13 -5.80
C GLU A 134 13.32 0.88 -5.49
N LEU A 135 12.75 -0.29 -5.69
CA LEU A 135 13.44 -1.58 -5.57
C LEU A 135 13.71 -2.18 -6.94
N VAL A 136 12.71 -2.17 -7.81
CA VAL A 136 12.82 -2.71 -9.16
C VAL A 136 11.93 -1.86 -10.06
N ARG A 137 12.55 -1.09 -10.96
CA ARG A 137 11.84 -0.38 -12.00
C ARG A 137 11.19 -1.36 -12.97
N TYR A 138 9.96 -1.06 -13.34
CA TYR A 138 9.23 -1.76 -14.39
C TYR A 138 8.86 -0.73 -15.46
N ASP A 139 9.25 -0.99 -16.71
CA ASP A 139 8.86 -0.19 -17.85
C ASP A 139 7.53 -0.72 -18.41
N CYS A 140 6.45 -0.01 -18.12
CA CYS A 140 5.12 -0.33 -18.61
C CYS A 140 4.88 0.06 -20.08
N GLY A 141 5.85 0.69 -20.74
CA GLY A 141 5.77 1.14 -22.13
C GLY A 141 5.14 2.53 -22.32
N TRP A 142 4.57 3.13 -21.25
CA TRP A 142 4.12 4.51 -21.29
C TRP A 142 5.30 5.46 -21.05
N LYS A 143 5.57 6.32 -22.04
CA LYS A 143 6.48 7.47 -21.92
C LYS A 143 5.61 8.72 -21.98
N TYR A 144 5.81 9.65 -21.04
CA TYR A 144 5.22 10.99 -21.10
C TYR A 144 5.68 11.74 -22.35
#